data_AF-A0ABD1S7B3-F1
#
_entry.id   AF-A0ABD1S7B3-F1
#
_cell.length_a   1.000
_cell.length_b   1.000
_cell.length_c   1.000
_cell.angle_alpha   90.00
_cell.angle_beta   90.00
_cell.angle_gamma   90.00
#
_symmetry.space_group_name_H-M   'P 1'
#
loop_
_entity.id
_entity.type
_entity.pdbx_description
1 polymer ?
#
loop_
_entity_poly.entity_id
_entity_poly.type
_entity_poly.pdbx_seq_one_letter_code
_entity_poly.pdbx_strand_id
1 'polypeptide(L)'
;MVEVEERDEHTSPLLTDYASSSADSHNNSIKRTDIPDPEVGHIRNRSYAEAVRSYLGKKSMWVAGTFIQESYFGYGIAYTITSAISMRAILKSNCYHKEGHDAPCEYGESLFMLLFGFVQVLFSQIPDFHNMELLSIVAAIMSFAYTFTGLALGFAKVVENGEIKGDITGVSTATTVQKVWLSSQAIGDIAFAFTYNVILLDIQDTLKAPPPENKTMKKASATSILITTFFFLCCGCFGYACFRQPGTWKFIDGLWIL
;
A
#
# COMPACT_ATOMS: atom_id res chain seq x y z
N MET A 1 -12.05 55.66 -17.03
CA MET A 1 -12.14 57.12 -16.86
C MET A 1 -11.73 57.41 -15.43
N VAL A 2 -10.45 57.63 -15.15
CA VAL A 2 -9.69 58.81 -15.59
C VAL A 2 -8.25 58.43 -16.00
N GLU A 3 -7.84 58.90 -17.19
CA GLU A 3 -6.47 59.01 -17.73
C GLU A 3 -5.64 59.99 -16.87
N VAL A 4 -4.40 59.67 -16.48
CA VAL A 4 -3.11 59.90 -17.19
C VAL A 4 -2.81 61.38 -17.48
N GLU A 5 -1.70 61.88 -16.89
CA GLU A 5 -0.83 62.98 -17.38
C GLU A 5 0.48 62.93 -16.52
N GLU A 6 1.61 62.37 -17.00
CA GLU A 6 2.81 63.00 -17.64
C GLU A 6 3.71 63.82 -16.67
N ARG A 7 4.89 63.32 -16.22
CA ARG A 7 6.28 63.22 -16.76
C ARG A 7 7.13 64.51 -16.64
N ASP A 8 8.27 64.40 -15.93
CA ASP A 8 9.64 64.91 -16.26
C ASP A 8 10.58 64.62 -15.06
N GLU A 9 11.45 63.60 -15.08
CA GLU A 9 12.82 63.51 -15.66
C GLU A 9 13.95 64.10 -14.76
N HIS A 10 14.64 63.25 -13.97
CA HIS A 10 16.11 63.20 -13.89
C HIS A 10 16.66 62.00 -13.03
N THR A 11 17.48 61.16 -13.67
CA THR A 11 18.56 60.28 -13.11
C THR A 11 18.24 58.91 -12.46
N SER A 12 18.58 57.87 -13.23
CA SER A 12 18.68 56.42 -12.99
C SER A 12 19.00 55.89 -11.58
N PRO A 13 18.25 54.84 -11.16
CA PRO A 13 18.87 53.55 -10.81
C PRO A 13 18.09 52.32 -11.34
N LEU A 14 17.44 52.39 -12.50
CA LEU A 14 16.48 51.37 -12.96
C LEU A 14 17.05 50.19 -13.79
N LEU A 15 18.37 50.13 -14.03
CA LEU A 15 18.96 49.04 -14.83
C LEU A 15 19.42 47.82 -14.01
N THR A 16 19.55 47.95 -12.69
CA THR A 16 19.99 46.84 -11.81
C THR A 16 18.85 45.95 -11.33
N ASP A 17 17.63 46.47 -11.19
CA ASP A 17 16.49 45.69 -10.70
C ASP A 17 15.77 44.89 -11.80
N TYR A 18 15.78 45.38 -13.05
CA TYR A 18 15.21 44.62 -14.18
C TYR A 18 16.04 43.36 -14.51
N ALA A 19 17.36 43.41 -14.33
CA ALA A 19 18.22 42.25 -14.55
C ALA A 19 18.03 41.17 -13.47
N SER A 20 17.79 41.55 -12.21
CA SER A 20 17.58 40.60 -11.11
C SER A 20 16.20 39.93 -11.16
N SER A 21 15.14 40.68 -11.49
CA SER A 21 13.78 40.13 -11.64
C SER A 21 13.64 39.25 -12.90
N SER A 22 14.33 39.61 -13.99
CA SER A 22 14.37 38.77 -15.19
C SER A 22 15.20 37.50 -14.98
N ALA A 23 16.33 37.56 -14.26
CA ALA A 23 17.12 36.38 -13.93
C ALA A 23 16.37 35.39 -13.01
N ASP A 24 15.60 35.88 -12.03
CA ASP A 24 14.79 35.02 -11.15
C ASP A 24 13.53 34.47 -11.83
N SER A 25 12.90 35.23 -12.73
CA SER A 25 11.78 34.75 -13.56
C SER A 25 12.25 33.73 -14.60
N HIS A 26 13.43 33.92 -15.19
CA HIS A 26 14.04 32.97 -16.11
C HIS A 26 14.57 31.74 -15.37
N ASN A 27 15.13 31.86 -14.16
CA ASN A 27 15.49 30.71 -13.31
C ASN A 27 14.25 29.94 -12.82
N ASN A 28 13.16 30.62 -12.46
CA ASN A 28 11.90 29.96 -12.10
C ASN A 28 11.18 29.36 -13.30
N SER A 29 11.28 29.97 -14.47
CA SER A 29 10.71 29.42 -15.72
C SER A 29 11.53 28.24 -16.21
N ILE A 30 12.87 28.30 -16.15
CA ILE A 30 13.79 27.18 -16.44
C ILE A 30 13.57 26.04 -15.43
N LYS A 31 13.48 26.33 -14.11
CA LYS A 31 13.10 25.32 -13.11
C LYS A 31 11.72 24.72 -13.32
N ARG A 32 10.76 25.50 -13.84
CA ARG A 32 9.38 25.06 -14.05
C ARG A 32 9.23 24.23 -15.33
N THR A 33 10.05 24.46 -16.35
CA THR A 33 10.11 23.62 -17.56
C THR A 33 10.80 22.27 -17.36
N ASP A 34 11.59 22.12 -16.30
CA ASP A 34 12.25 20.85 -15.93
C ASP A 34 11.40 19.97 -15.00
N ILE A 35 10.22 20.45 -14.58
CA ILE A 35 9.29 19.63 -13.81
C ILE A 35 8.52 18.75 -14.80
N PRO A 36 8.61 17.41 -14.70
CA PRO A 36 7.83 16.52 -15.55
C PRO A 36 6.34 16.80 -15.31
N ASP A 37 5.69 17.38 -16.32
CA ASP A 37 4.25 17.64 -16.31
C ASP A 37 3.53 16.32 -16.67
N PRO A 38 2.65 15.81 -15.78
CA PRO A 38 2.00 14.51 -15.96
C PRO A 38 1.00 14.46 -17.12
N GLU A 39 0.63 15.59 -17.73
CA GLU A 39 -0.29 15.66 -18.87
C GLU A 39 0.35 16.17 -20.17
N VAL A 40 1.43 16.96 -20.10
CA VAL A 40 2.03 17.63 -21.28
C VAL A 40 3.56 17.43 -21.41
N GLY A 41 4.23 16.88 -20.41
CA GLY A 41 5.69 16.79 -20.36
C GLY A 41 6.30 15.65 -21.18
N HIS A 42 7.39 15.92 -21.90
CA HIS A 42 8.20 14.91 -22.59
C HIS A 42 9.04 14.03 -21.64
N ILE A 43 9.12 14.40 -20.35
CA ILE A 43 9.99 13.76 -19.35
C ILE A 43 9.13 12.81 -18.51
N ARG A 44 9.38 11.50 -18.66
CA ARG A 44 8.69 10.43 -17.91
C ARG A 44 9.52 10.04 -16.69
N ASN A 45 8.91 10.05 -15.50
CA ASN A 45 9.52 9.47 -14.30
C ASN A 45 9.24 7.97 -14.27
N ARG A 46 10.27 7.14 -14.44
CA ARG A 46 10.13 5.69 -14.59
C ARG A 46 9.98 4.96 -13.26
N SER A 47 10.44 5.57 -12.19
CA SER A 47 10.34 5.02 -10.83
C SER A 47 10.04 6.10 -9.82
N TYR A 48 9.56 5.67 -8.65
CA TYR A 48 9.35 6.57 -7.52
C TYR A 48 10.62 7.33 -7.13
N ALA A 49 11.78 6.69 -7.17
CA ALA A 49 13.06 7.35 -6.88
C ALA A 49 13.38 8.46 -7.90
N GLU A 50 13.09 8.23 -9.18
CA GLU A 50 13.28 9.22 -10.25
C GLU A 50 12.33 10.41 -10.10
N ALA A 51 11.07 10.15 -9.75
CA ALA A 51 10.12 11.21 -9.41
C ALA A 51 10.60 12.05 -8.22
N VAL A 52 11.07 11.43 -7.14
CA VAL A 52 11.62 12.17 -5.99
C VAL A 52 12.83 13.01 -6.41
N ARG A 53 13.67 12.50 -7.31
CA ARG A 53 14.80 13.27 -7.83
C ARG A 53 14.35 14.47 -8.65
N SER A 54 13.35 14.33 -9.52
CA SER A 54 12.88 15.42 -10.38
C SER A 54 12.24 16.55 -9.57
N TYR A 55 11.47 16.23 -8.52
CA TYR A 55 10.76 17.23 -7.72
C TYR A 55 11.55 17.74 -6.51
N LEU A 56 12.28 16.87 -5.78
CA LEU A 56 12.91 17.19 -4.49
C LEU A 56 14.44 17.12 -4.53
N GLY A 57 15.04 16.69 -5.64
CA GLY A 57 16.48 16.66 -5.85
C GLY A 57 17.19 15.38 -5.35
N LYS A 58 18.50 15.31 -5.62
CA LYS A 58 19.32 14.09 -5.46
C LYS A 58 19.45 13.58 -4.02
N LYS A 59 19.48 14.47 -3.02
CA LYS A 59 19.59 14.04 -1.60
C LYS A 59 18.31 13.33 -1.14
N SER A 60 17.15 13.90 -1.49
CA SER A 60 15.84 13.34 -1.17
C SER A 60 15.61 12.00 -1.86
N MET A 61 16.11 11.82 -3.09
CA MET A 61 16.09 10.53 -3.81
C MET A 61 16.81 9.42 -3.03
N TRP A 62 18.00 9.68 -2.48
CA TRP A 62 18.75 8.69 -1.70
C TRP A 62 18.04 8.31 -0.41
N VAL A 63 17.45 9.30 0.27
CA VAL A 63 16.66 9.08 1.50
C VAL A 63 15.40 8.27 1.17
N ALA A 64 14.62 8.69 0.19
CA ALA A 64 13.40 8.00 -0.23
C ALA A 64 13.70 6.58 -0.76
N GLY A 65 14.75 6.41 -1.55
CA GLY A 65 15.19 5.11 -2.04
C GLY A 65 15.57 4.15 -0.90
N THR A 66 16.20 4.65 0.16
CA THR A 66 16.50 3.85 1.35
C THR A 66 15.21 3.37 2.02
N PHE A 67 14.25 4.26 2.27
CA PHE A 67 12.97 3.88 2.87
C PHE A 67 12.18 2.88 2.01
N ILE A 68 12.22 3.04 0.69
CA ILE A 68 11.56 2.11 -0.25
C ILE A 68 12.19 0.72 -0.16
N GLN A 69 13.53 0.65 -0.11
CA GLN A 69 14.25 -0.62 0.00
C GLN A 69 13.92 -1.35 1.30
N GLU A 70 13.89 -0.62 2.42
CA GLU A 70 13.46 -1.15 3.72
C GLU A 70 12.02 -1.69 3.66
N SER A 71 11.10 -0.95 3.01
CA SER A 71 9.72 -1.41 2.81
C SER A 71 9.64 -2.72 2.01
N TYR A 72 10.41 -2.86 0.92
CA TYR A 72 10.44 -4.10 0.13
C TYR A 72 10.94 -5.30 0.93
N PHE A 73 11.97 -5.10 1.75
CA PHE A 73 12.46 -6.14 2.65
C PHE A 73 11.40 -6.51 3.70
N GLY A 74 10.71 -5.49 4.24
CA GLY A 74 9.57 -5.66 5.14
C GLY A 74 8.45 -6.50 4.53
N TYR A 75 8.03 -6.23 3.29
CA TYR A 75 7.02 -7.02 2.58
C TYR A 75 7.44 -8.49 2.48
N GLY A 76 8.69 -8.76 2.09
CA GLY A 76 9.21 -10.13 1.98
C GLY A 76 9.13 -10.92 3.28
N ILE A 77 9.53 -10.30 4.40
CA ILE A 77 9.44 -10.91 5.74
C ILE A 77 7.98 -11.12 6.13
N ALA A 78 7.14 -10.09 6.00
CA ALA A 78 5.74 -10.16 6.40
C ALA A 78 4.99 -11.28 5.66
N TYR A 79 5.15 -11.38 4.34
CA TYR A 79 4.54 -12.46 3.55
C TYR A 79 5.06 -13.84 3.95
N THR A 80 6.34 -13.96 4.29
CA THR A 80 6.92 -15.24 4.74
C THR A 80 6.33 -15.69 6.07
N ILE A 81 6.26 -14.80 7.05
CA ILE A 81 5.68 -15.10 8.36
C ILE A 81 4.19 -15.45 8.20
N THR A 82 3.45 -14.65 7.46
CA THR A 82 2.01 -14.85 7.21
C THR A 82 1.72 -16.19 6.55
N SER A 83 2.48 -16.54 5.51
CA SER A 83 2.32 -17.82 4.82
C SER A 83 2.57 -19.00 5.76
N ALA A 84 3.60 -18.90 6.60
CA ALA A 84 3.93 -19.93 7.57
C ALA A 84 2.83 -20.13 8.62
N ILE A 85 2.27 -19.04 9.16
CA ILE A 85 1.16 -19.10 10.11
C ILE A 85 -0.10 -19.66 9.45
N SER A 86 -0.40 -19.26 8.22
CA SER A 86 -1.53 -19.76 7.45
C SER A 86 -1.45 -21.27 7.20
N MET A 87 -0.27 -21.76 6.80
CA MET A 87 -0.04 -23.19 6.58
C MET A 87 -0.18 -24.00 7.87
N ARG A 88 0.35 -23.48 8.99
CA ARG A 88 0.16 -24.08 10.32
C ARG A 88 -1.31 -24.15 10.69
N ALA A 89 -2.09 -23.10 10.43
CA ALA A 89 -3.52 -23.07 10.73
C ALA A 89 -4.31 -24.11 9.91
N ILE A 90 -3.99 -24.27 8.61
CA ILE A 90 -4.61 -25.29 7.74
C ILE A 90 -4.34 -26.69 8.27
N LEU A 91 -3.09 -27.01 8.60
CA LEU A 91 -2.74 -28.33 9.13
C LEU A 91 -3.41 -28.62 10.46
N LYS A 92 -3.47 -27.62 11.34
CA LYS A 92 -4.17 -27.71 12.61
C LYS A 92 -5.66 -27.96 12.42
N SER A 93 -6.30 -27.26 11.49
CA SER A 93 -7.70 -27.48 11.11
C SER A 93 -7.95 -28.90 10.59
N ASN A 94 -7.12 -29.38 9.67
CA ASN A 94 -7.22 -30.74 9.12
C ASN A 94 -7.02 -31.81 10.19
N CYS A 95 -6.09 -31.58 11.13
CA CYS A 95 -5.85 -32.47 12.27
C CYS A 95 -7.07 -32.54 13.19
N TYR A 96 -7.66 -31.40 13.56
CA TYR A 96 -8.88 -31.37 14.39
C TYR A 96 -10.11 -31.96 13.69
N HIS A 97 -10.18 -31.88 12.37
CA HIS A 97 -11.23 -32.52 11.60
C HIS A 97 -11.10 -34.05 11.61
N LYS A 98 -9.88 -34.57 11.60
CA LYS A 98 -9.61 -36.02 11.52
C LYS A 98 -9.56 -36.70 12.89
N GLU A 99 -8.85 -36.11 13.83
CA GLU A 99 -8.51 -36.71 15.13
C GLU A 99 -9.42 -36.18 16.27
N GLY A 100 -10.29 -35.21 15.99
CA GLY A 100 -11.16 -34.56 16.97
C GLY A 100 -10.54 -33.32 17.61
N HIS A 101 -11.36 -32.47 18.22
CA HIS A 101 -10.93 -31.16 18.76
C HIS A 101 -10.00 -31.28 19.98
N ASP A 102 -9.95 -32.44 20.63
CA ASP A 102 -9.12 -32.71 21.81
C ASP A 102 -7.74 -33.30 21.48
N ALA A 103 -7.40 -33.47 20.19
CA ALA A 103 -6.12 -34.04 19.78
C ALA A 103 -4.95 -33.03 19.94
N PRO A 104 -3.76 -33.48 20.40
CA PRO A 104 -2.58 -32.62 20.51
C PRO A 104 -1.95 -32.35 19.13
N CYS A 105 -2.56 -31.43 18.37
CA CYS A 105 -2.10 -31.02 17.04
C CYS A 105 -1.13 -29.84 17.16
N GLU A 106 0.18 -30.12 17.25
CA GLU A 106 1.23 -29.09 17.20
C GLU A 106 2.09 -29.21 15.94
N TYR A 107 2.21 -28.09 15.21
CA TYR A 107 3.06 -27.95 14.04
C TYR A 107 3.96 -26.73 14.23
N GLY A 108 5.24 -26.85 13.85
CA GLY A 108 6.23 -25.77 13.90
C GLY A 108 6.14 -24.84 12.69
N GLU A 109 6.39 -23.55 12.91
CA GLU A 109 6.30 -22.51 11.86
C GLU A 109 7.59 -22.36 11.05
N SER A 110 8.75 -22.63 11.67
CA SER A 110 10.07 -22.39 11.09
C SER A 110 10.31 -23.16 9.79
N LEU A 111 9.76 -24.38 9.67
CA LEU A 111 9.86 -25.16 8.45
C LEU A 111 9.09 -24.50 7.30
N PHE A 112 7.89 -23.98 7.56
CA PHE A 112 7.09 -23.30 6.53
C PHE A 112 7.70 -21.96 6.13
N MET A 113 8.29 -21.22 7.07
CA MET A 113 9.05 -20.00 6.76
C MET A 113 10.22 -20.30 5.81
N LEU A 114 10.99 -21.36 6.10
CA LEU A 114 12.12 -21.77 5.25
C LEU A 114 11.65 -22.22 3.85
N LEU A 115 10.59 -23.03 3.79
CA LEU A 115 10.01 -23.50 2.53
C LEU A 115 9.47 -22.35 1.68
N PHE A 116 8.75 -21.41 2.29
CA PHE A 116 8.22 -20.25 1.57
C PHE A 116 9.34 -19.31 1.11
N GLY A 117 10.35 -19.08 1.94
CA GLY A 117 11.54 -18.32 1.53
C GLY A 117 12.26 -18.96 0.34
N PHE A 118 12.35 -20.29 0.29
CA PHE A 118 12.90 -21.00 -0.87
C PHE A 118 12.05 -20.78 -2.14
N VAL A 119 10.72 -20.85 -2.03
CA VAL A 119 9.81 -20.55 -3.14
C VAL A 119 9.95 -19.11 -3.63
N GLN A 120 10.11 -18.14 -2.72
CA GLN A 120 10.38 -16.74 -3.09
C GLN A 120 11.67 -16.59 -3.89
N VAL A 121 12.74 -17.29 -3.50
CA VAL A 121 14.01 -17.30 -4.26
C VAL A 121 13.81 -17.89 -5.64
N LEU A 122 13.07 -18.99 -5.78
CA LEU A 122 12.76 -19.58 -7.08
C LEU A 122 11.95 -18.63 -7.97
N PHE A 123 10.93 -17.96 -7.41
CA PHE A 123 10.14 -16.98 -8.15
C PHE A 123 10.95 -15.74 -8.54
N SER A 124 11.94 -15.34 -7.75
CA SER A 124 12.86 -14.25 -8.12
C SER A 124 13.72 -14.58 -9.35
N GLN A 125 13.85 -15.85 -9.75
CA GLN A 125 14.61 -16.26 -10.92
C GLN A 125 13.80 -16.27 -12.22
N ILE A 126 12.49 -15.98 -12.17
CA ILE A 126 11.64 -15.98 -13.36
C ILE A 126 11.90 -14.70 -14.17
N PRO A 127 12.52 -14.77 -15.38
CA PRO A 127 12.94 -13.57 -16.11
C PRO A 127 11.89 -13.08 -17.14
N ASP A 128 10.75 -13.76 -17.29
CA ASP A 128 9.91 -13.60 -18.48
C ASP A 128 8.52 -13.00 -18.19
N PHE A 129 8.15 -11.99 -18.97
CA PHE A 129 6.94 -11.18 -18.82
C PHE A 129 5.65 -11.97 -19.05
N HIS A 130 5.68 -13.00 -19.88
CA HIS A 130 4.47 -13.80 -20.17
C HIS A 130 4.05 -14.68 -18.97
N ASN A 131 5.02 -15.08 -18.13
CA ASN A 131 4.74 -15.85 -16.93
C ASN A 131 4.20 -14.98 -15.78
N MET A 132 4.49 -13.67 -15.79
CA MET A 132 4.00 -12.72 -14.79
C MET A 132 2.50 -12.40 -14.93
N GLU A 133 1.96 -12.45 -16.15
CA GLU A 133 0.52 -12.24 -16.40
C GLU A 133 -0.33 -13.34 -15.75
N LEU A 134 0.06 -14.61 -15.92
CA LEU A 134 -0.62 -15.74 -15.29
C LEU A 134 -0.55 -15.65 -13.76
N LEU A 135 0.63 -15.31 -13.22
CA LEU A 135 0.81 -15.10 -11.79
C LEU A 135 -0.13 -14.00 -11.27
N SER A 136 -0.28 -12.90 -12.00
CA SER A 136 -1.20 -11.81 -11.64
C SER A 136 -2.67 -12.27 -11.67
N ILE A 137 -3.08 -13.09 -12.64
CA ILE A 137 -4.45 -13.61 -12.72
C ILE A 137 -4.74 -14.55 -11.55
N VAL A 138 -3.82 -15.47 -11.25
CA VAL A 138 -3.94 -16.38 -10.11
C VAL A 138 -3.99 -15.61 -8.80
N ALA A 139 -3.12 -14.60 -8.64
CA ALA A 139 -3.12 -13.72 -7.47
C ALA A 139 -4.48 -13.01 -7.31
N ALA A 140 -5.03 -12.44 -8.39
CA ALA A 140 -6.33 -11.79 -8.34
C ALA A 140 -7.47 -12.74 -7.92
N ILE A 141 -7.50 -13.96 -8.48
CA ILE A 141 -8.50 -14.98 -8.12
C ILE A 141 -8.38 -15.34 -6.63
N MET A 142 -7.16 -15.58 -6.15
CA MET A 142 -6.92 -15.91 -4.74
C MET A 142 -7.33 -14.77 -3.81
N SER A 143 -7.03 -13.51 -4.17
CA SER A 143 -7.43 -12.33 -3.38
C SER A 143 -8.94 -12.20 -3.27
N PHE A 144 -9.68 -12.38 -4.38
CA PHE A 144 -11.14 -12.38 -4.35
C PHE A 144 -11.67 -13.55 -3.52
N ALA A 145 -11.16 -14.77 -3.74
CA ALA A 145 -11.58 -15.93 -2.97
C ALA A 145 -11.39 -15.71 -1.47
N TYR A 146 -10.21 -15.24 -1.05
CA TYR A 146 -9.91 -14.95 0.35
C TYR A 146 -10.89 -13.94 0.94
N THR A 147 -11.08 -12.82 0.24
CA THR A 147 -11.99 -11.76 0.67
C THR A 147 -13.43 -12.25 0.79
N PHE A 148 -13.92 -13.01 -0.20
CA PHE A 148 -15.26 -13.60 -0.17
C PHE A 148 -15.42 -14.60 0.98
N THR A 149 -14.41 -15.44 1.25
CA THR A 149 -14.46 -16.37 2.38
C THR A 149 -14.49 -15.65 3.73
N GLY A 150 -13.63 -14.64 3.93
CA GLY A 150 -13.62 -13.83 5.15
C GLY A 150 -14.94 -13.09 5.36
N LEU A 151 -15.47 -12.50 4.29
CA LEU A 151 -16.77 -11.83 4.30
C LEU A 151 -17.92 -12.79 4.63
N ALA A 152 -17.95 -13.96 3.99
CA ALA A 152 -18.99 -14.97 4.21
C ALA A 152 -18.96 -15.50 5.65
N LEU A 153 -17.78 -15.80 6.19
CA LEU A 153 -17.62 -16.27 7.58
C LEU A 153 -17.98 -15.17 8.58
N GLY A 154 -17.53 -13.93 8.35
CA GLY A 154 -17.87 -12.79 9.19
C GLY A 154 -19.38 -12.54 9.21
N PHE A 155 -20.00 -12.48 8.03
CA PHE A 155 -21.45 -12.30 7.89
C PHE A 155 -22.24 -13.44 8.55
N ALA A 156 -21.89 -14.69 8.28
CA ALA A 156 -22.54 -15.85 8.88
C ALA A 156 -22.46 -15.81 10.41
N LYS A 157 -21.31 -15.43 10.97
CA LYS A 157 -21.12 -15.30 12.42
C LYS A 157 -21.92 -14.15 13.02
N VAL A 158 -22.05 -13.02 12.34
CA VAL A 158 -22.90 -11.91 12.80
C VAL A 158 -24.37 -12.34 12.85
N VAL A 159 -24.85 -13.04 11.82
CA VAL A 159 -26.23 -13.56 11.79
C VAL A 159 -26.46 -14.65 12.84
N GLU A 160 -25.53 -15.58 13.01
CA GLU A 160 -25.60 -16.66 14.03
C GLU A 160 -25.67 -16.10 15.45
N ASN A 161 -24.86 -15.07 15.73
CA ASN A 161 -24.81 -14.48 17.07
C ASN A 161 -26.04 -13.63 17.40
N GLY A 162 -26.80 -13.15 16.40
CA GLY A 162 -27.98 -12.30 16.59
C GLY A 162 -27.71 -10.92 17.22
N GLU A 163 -26.47 -10.64 17.60
CA GLU A 163 -26.03 -9.41 18.27
C GLU A 163 -24.67 -8.96 17.71
N ILE A 164 -24.47 -7.63 17.64
CA ILE A 164 -23.17 -7.04 17.32
C ILE A 164 -22.28 -7.20 18.55
N LYS A 165 -21.25 -8.03 18.42
CA LYS A 165 -20.29 -8.35 19.49
C LYS A 165 -19.19 -7.32 19.66
N GLY A 166 -18.99 -6.43 18.68
CA GLY A 166 -18.06 -5.32 18.76
C GLY A 166 -18.53 -4.26 19.77
N ASP A 167 -17.61 -3.74 20.59
CA ASP A 167 -17.92 -2.73 21.61
C ASP A 167 -17.43 -1.34 21.19
N ILE A 168 -18.32 -0.34 21.25
CA ILE A 168 -18.06 1.06 20.86
C ILE A 168 -16.88 1.64 21.65
N THR A 169 -16.58 1.14 22.85
CA THR A 169 -15.43 1.58 23.65
C THR A 169 -14.06 1.05 23.17
N GLY A 170 -14.08 0.20 22.13
CA GLY A 170 -12.90 -0.39 21.51
C GLY A 170 -12.39 -1.63 22.25
N VAL A 171 -11.15 -2.02 21.97
CA VAL A 171 -10.53 -3.20 22.60
C VAL A 171 -10.39 -2.96 24.11
N SER A 172 -10.96 -3.84 24.93
CA SER A 172 -10.78 -3.81 26.38
C SER A 172 -9.34 -4.23 26.72
N THR A 173 -8.55 -3.30 27.27
CA THR A 173 -7.17 -3.54 27.70
C THR A 173 -7.00 -3.21 29.17
N ALA A 174 -6.02 -3.85 29.81
CA ALA A 174 -5.70 -3.61 31.21
C ALA A 174 -5.08 -2.23 31.48
N THR A 175 -4.44 -1.62 30.46
CA THR A 175 -3.75 -0.33 30.59
C THR A 175 -3.97 0.58 29.39
N THR A 176 -3.93 1.90 29.62
CA THR A 176 -4.00 2.93 28.58
C THR A 176 -2.84 2.84 27.59
N VAL A 177 -1.64 2.49 28.05
CA VAL A 177 -0.45 2.35 27.20
C VAL A 177 -0.63 1.24 26.17
N GLN A 178 -1.18 0.09 26.59
CA GLN A 178 -1.45 -1.02 25.68
C GLN A 178 -2.55 -0.69 24.66
N LYS A 179 -3.51 0.14 25.07
CA LYS A 179 -4.52 0.70 24.15
C LYS A 179 -3.86 1.54 23.05
N VAL A 180 -3.02 2.50 23.43
CA VAL A 180 -2.28 3.35 22.47
C VAL A 180 -1.39 2.52 21.57
N TRP A 181 -0.70 1.51 22.12
CA TRP A 181 0.14 0.60 21.35
C TRP A 181 -0.65 -0.17 20.28
N LEU A 182 -1.75 -0.81 20.66
CA LEU A 182 -2.61 -1.53 19.72
C LEU A 182 -3.22 -0.60 18.65
N SER A 183 -3.60 0.62 19.02
CA SER A 183 -4.05 1.62 18.05
C SER A 183 -2.95 2.00 17.07
N SER A 184 -1.71 2.19 17.54
CA SER A 184 -0.57 2.48 16.67
C SER A 184 -0.22 1.32 15.74
N GLN A 185 -0.35 0.08 16.21
CA GLN A 185 -0.16 -1.13 15.42
C GLN A 185 -1.22 -1.22 14.32
N ALA A 186 -2.49 -1.02 14.65
CA ALA A 186 -3.58 -1.02 13.67
C ALA A 186 -3.39 0.07 12.58
N ILE A 187 -2.90 1.26 12.96
CA ILE A 187 -2.56 2.30 11.99
C ILE A 187 -1.39 1.85 11.09
N GLY A 188 -0.39 1.18 11.66
CA GLY A 188 0.72 0.58 10.91
C GLY A 188 0.26 -0.46 9.91
N ASP A 189 -0.63 -1.37 10.31
CA ASP A 189 -1.19 -2.41 9.45
C ASP A 189 -2.01 -1.81 8.30
N ILE A 190 -2.81 -0.77 8.58
CA ILE A 190 -3.53 -0.01 7.54
C ILE A 190 -2.53 0.66 6.58
N ALA A 191 -1.52 1.35 7.10
CA ALA A 191 -0.52 2.03 6.27
C ALA A 191 0.23 1.04 5.36
N PHE A 192 0.58 -0.13 5.89
CA PHE A 192 1.20 -1.22 5.14
C PHE A 192 0.30 -1.71 4.00
N ALA A 193 -1.00 -1.91 4.28
CA ALA A 193 -1.96 -2.40 3.28
C ALA A 193 -2.20 -1.43 2.10
N PHE A 194 -2.01 -0.12 2.30
CA PHE A 194 -2.25 0.91 1.26
C PHE A 194 -0.99 1.36 0.50
N THR A 195 0.15 0.68 0.65
CA THR A 195 1.40 1.10 0.01
C THR A 195 1.54 0.60 -1.43
N TYR A 196 0.60 0.96 -2.30
CA TYR A 196 0.66 0.63 -3.74
C TYR A 196 1.36 1.71 -4.60
N ASN A 197 1.44 2.94 -4.07
CA ASN A 197 1.98 4.11 -4.80
C ASN A 197 3.45 3.96 -5.21
N VAL A 198 4.24 3.18 -4.47
CA VAL A 198 5.66 2.96 -4.76
C VAL A 198 5.83 2.15 -6.05
N ILE A 199 5.01 1.11 -6.23
CA ILE A 199 5.08 0.17 -7.36
C ILE A 199 4.34 0.73 -8.58
N LEU A 200 3.35 1.60 -8.37
CA LEU A 200 2.50 2.14 -9.44
C LEU A 200 3.29 2.86 -10.55
N LEU A 201 4.33 3.64 -10.18
CA LEU A 201 5.16 4.35 -11.17
C LEU A 201 5.98 3.36 -12.02
N ASP A 202 6.51 2.30 -11.41
CA ASP A 202 7.23 1.26 -12.12
C ASP A 202 6.30 0.48 -13.07
N ILE A 203 5.06 0.19 -12.64
CA ILE A 203 4.05 -0.44 -13.51
C ILE A 203 3.68 0.46 -14.68
N GLN A 204 3.47 1.76 -14.42
CA GLN A 204 3.17 2.75 -15.46
C GLN A 204 4.24 2.77 -16.55
N ASP A 205 5.53 2.66 -16.18
CA ASP A 205 6.64 2.65 -17.12
C ASP A 205 6.61 1.48 -18.12
N THR A 206 6.00 0.36 -17.73
CA THR A 206 5.92 -0.88 -18.53
C THR A 206 4.72 -0.96 -19.48
N LEU A 207 3.73 -0.06 -19.36
CA LEU A 207 2.54 -0.10 -20.21
C LEU A 207 2.82 0.34 -21.64
N LYS A 208 2.35 -0.46 -22.61
CA LYS A 208 2.44 -0.14 -24.03
C LYS A 208 1.40 0.92 -24.41
N ALA A 209 1.84 2.00 -25.05
CA ALA A 209 0.95 2.95 -25.72
C ALA A 209 0.64 2.47 -27.15
N PRO A 210 -0.53 2.80 -27.75
CA PRO A 210 -1.65 3.63 -27.25
C PRO A 210 -2.78 2.81 -26.56
N PRO A 211 -3.62 3.39 -25.67
CA PRO A 211 -3.75 4.81 -25.25
C PRO A 211 -2.72 5.26 -24.17
N PRO A 212 -2.65 6.57 -23.82
CA PRO A 212 -1.72 7.09 -22.83
C PRO A 212 -1.80 6.39 -21.47
N GLU A 213 -0.64 6.01 -20.92
CA GLU A 213 -0.50 5.25 -19.67
C GLU A 213 -1.22 5.94 -18.49
N ASN A 214 -1.17 7.27 -18.41
CA ASN A 214 -1.81 8.06 -17.35
C ASN A 214 -3.34 7.91 -17.34
N LYS A 215 -4.00 7.86 -18.52
CA LYS A 215 -5.46 7.69 -18.63
C LYS A 215 -5.88 6.28 -18.25
N THR A 216 -5.18 5.28 -18.76
CA THR A 216 -5.46 3.87 -18.47
C THR A 216 -5.22 3.56 -17.00
N MET A 217 -4.07 3.97 -16.46
CA MET A 217 -3.70 3.70 -15.08
C MET A 217 -4.53 4.51 -14.09
N LYS A 218 -4.95 5.74 -14.40
CA LYS A 218 -5.86 6.50 -13.54
C LYS A 218 -7.22 5.81 -13.42
N LYS A 219 -7.79 5.34 -14.52
CA LYS A 219 -9.07 4.60 -14.51
C LYS A 219 -8.93 3.27 -13.77
N ALA A 220 -7.86 2.52 -14.04
CA ALA A 220 -7.59 1.24 -13.38
C ALA A 220 -7.37 1.42 -11.88
N SER A 221 -6.52 2.36 -11.47
CA SER A 221 -6.21 2.63 -10.07
C SER A 221 -7.43 3.14 -9.31
N ALA A 222 -8.21 4.07 -9.88
CA ALA A 222 -9.43 4.55 -9.23
C ALA A 222 -10.43 3.41 -8.99
N THR A 223 -10.61 2.53 -9.98
CA THR A 223 -11.49 1.36 -9.85
C THR A 223 -10.95 0.39 -8.79
N SER A 224 -9.65 0.12 -8.80
CA SER A 224 -9.00 -0.75 -7.80
C SER A 224 -9.17 -0.21 -6.39
N ILE A 225 -8.93 1.08 -6.16
CA ILE A 225 -9.06 1.71 -4.84
C ILE A 225 -10.51 1.61 -4.34
N LEU A 226 -11.50 1.88 -5.21
CA LEU A 226 -12.91 1.76 -4.83
C LEU A 226 -13.26 0.33 -4.41
N ILE A 227 -12.82 -0.67 -5.18
CA ILE A 227 -13.08 -2.08 -4.91
C ILE A 227 -12.39 -2.51 -3.60
N THR A 228 -11.09 -2.26 -3.45
CA THR A 228 -10.33 -2.63 -2.25
C THR A 228 -10.89 -1.94 -1.00
N THR A 229 -11.24 -0.65 -1.10
CA THR A 229 -11.82 0.10 0.02
C THR A 229 -13.16 -0.50 0.45
N PHE A 230 -14.03 -0.83 -0.51
CA PHE A 230 -15.31 -1.48 -0.22
C PHE A 230 -15.10 -2.81 0.51
N PHE A 231 -14.22 -3.67 -0.02
CA PHE A 231 -13.97 -4.98 0.58
C PHE A 231 -13.30 -4.90 1.96
N PHE A 232 -12.35 -3.99 2.15
CA PHE A 232 -11.69 -3.77 3.44
C PHE A 232 -12.66 -3.25 4.49
N LEU A 233 -13.55 -2.31 4.12
CA LEU A 233 -14.61 -1.84 5.00
C LEU A 233 -15.58 -2.96 5.35
N CYS A 234 -16.03 -3.75 4.37
CA CYS A 234 -16.93 -4.88 4.65
C CYS A 234 -16.27 -5.90 5.59
N CYS A 235 -15.05 -6.35 5.28
CA CYS A 235 -14.34 -7.32 6.12
C CYS A 235 -14.06 -6.76 7.51
N GLY A 236 -13.62 -5.50 7.62
CA GLY A 236 -13.40 -4.83 8.90
C GLY A 236 -14.68 -4.69 9.73
N CYS A 237 -15.79 -4.26 9.12
CA CYS A 237 -17.07 -4.10 9.80
C CYS A 237 -17.63 -5.45 10.29
N PHE A 238 -17.67 -6.48 9.44
CA PHE A 238 -18.18 -7.79 9.83
C PHE A 238 -17.25 -8.52 10.80
N GLY A 239 -15.93 -8.40 10.61
CA GLY A 239 -14.92 -8.94 11.53
C GLY A 239 -15.01 -8.30 12.92
N TYR A 240 -15.19 -6.99 12.99
CA TYR A 240 -15.41 -6.28 14.24
C TYR A 240 -16.76 -6.63 14.88
N ALA A 241 -17.81 -6.80 14.08
CA ALA A 241 -19.14 -7.15 14.58
C ALA A 241 -19.24 -8.57 15.14
N CYS A 242 -18.37 -9.51 14.75
CA CYS A 242 -18.48 -10.92 15.16
C CYS A 242 -17.63 -11.31 16.40
N PHE A 243 -16.64 -10.52 16.83
CA PHE A 243 -15.73 -10.88 17.93
C PHE A 243 -15.72 -9.86 19.10
N ARG A 244 -15.87 -10.35 20.35
CA ARG A 244 -16.07 -9.52 21.57
C ARG A 244 -14.84 -9.30 22.46
N GLN A 245 -13.75 -10.09 22.37
CA GLN A 245 -12.68 -10.05 23.41
C GLN A 245 -11.23 -10.36 22.96
N PRO A 246 -10.20 -9.73 23.59
CA PRO A 246 -8.76 -9.85 23.30
C PRO A 246 -8.19 -11.29 23.26
N GLY A 247 -8.80 -12.24 23.99
CA GLY A 247 -8.33 -13.64 24.04
C GLY A 247 -8.62 -14.44 22.77
N THR A 248 -9.63 -14.06 21.98
CA THR A 248 -9.98 -14.72 20.71
C THR A 248 -9.10 -14.23 19.56
N TRP A 249 -8.49 -13.05 19.67
CA TRP A 249 -7.66 -12.45 18.61
C TRP A 249 -6.35 -13.18 18.38
N LYS A 250 -5.80 -13.90 19.37
CA LYS A 250 -4.57 -14.70 19.16
C LYS A 250 -4.71 -15.82 18.11
N PHE A 251 -5.93 -16.29 17.85
CA PHE A 251 -6.20 -17.22 16.75
C PHE A 251 -6.32 -16.51 15.39
N ILE A 252 -6.57 -15.19 15.41
CA ILE A 252 -6.85 -14.35 14.24
C ILE A 252 -5.68 -13.40 13.92
N ASP A 253 -4.73 -13.18 14.83
CA ASP A 253 -3.46 -12.48 14.59
C ASP A 253 -2.62 -13.24 13.55
N GLY A 254 -2.86 -14.53 13.38
CA GLY A 254 -2.30 -15.34 12.29
C GLY A 254 -3.08 -15.27 10.97
N LEU A 255 -4.33 -14.78 11.01
CA LEU A 255 -5.27 -14.75 9.89
C LEU A 255 -5.46 -13.33 9.32
N TRP A 256 -5.24 -12.27 10.13
CA TRP A 256 -5.37 -10.86 9.71
C TRP A 256 -4.09 -10.24 9.14
N ILE A 257 -2.97 -10.97 9.03
CA ILE A 257 -1.82 -10.54 8.22
C ILE A 257 -2.02 -10.89 6.72
N LEU A 258 -3.26 -11.24 6.33
CA LEU A 258 -3.71 -11.42 4.94
C LEU A 258 -4.68 -10.31 4.55
#